data_AF-A0AAW6MDG6-F1
#
_entry.id   AF-A0AAW6MDG6-F1
#
_cell.length_a   1.000
_cell.length_b   1.000
_cell.length_c   1.000
_cell.angle_alpha   90.00
_cell.angle_beta   90.00
_cell.angle_gamma   90.00
#
_symmetry.space_group_name_H-M   'P 1'
#
loop_
_entity.id
_entity.type
_entity.pdbx_description
1 polymer ?
#
loop_
_entity_poly.entity_id
_entity_poly.type
_entity_poly.pdbx_seq_one_letter_code
_entity_poly.pdbx_strand_id
1 'polypeptide(L)'
;KGFPDAIQSVFPDTIVQLCIVHQIRNSIKYVGCKHQKEFLKDLKRVYGAVSKDAAETELLDLDQKWGEKYPIVIKSWQDKVVDNLRIFVKAARLRGEALD
;
A
#
# COMPACT_ATOMS: atom_id res chain seq x y z
N LYS A 1 4.11 -8.19 16.09
CA LYS A 1 3.03 -8.77 15.24
C LYS A 1 2.20 -9.65 16.16
N GLY A 2 0.87 -9.58 16.10
CA GLY A 2 0.00 -10.32 17.02
C GLY A 2 -1.47 -9.90 16.94
N PHE A 3 -1.74 -8.66 16.52
CA PHE A 3 -3.10 -8.21 16.28
C PHE A 3 -3.81 -9.00 15.15
N PRO A 4 -3.21 -9.22 13.96
CA PRO A 4 -3.86 -10.02 12.91
C PRO A 4 -4.16 -11.45 13.38
N ASP A 5 -3.20 -12.07 14.05
CA ASP A 5 -3.30 -13.45 14.55
C ASP A 5 -4.41 -13.59 15.61
N ALA A 6 -4.55 -12.60 16.49
CA ALA A 6 -5.59 -12.57 17.52
C ALA A 6 -7.00 -12.36 16.93
N ILE A 7 -7.14 -11.53 15.89
CA ILE A 7 -8.45 -11.36 15.21
C ILE A 7 -8.83 -12.64 14.49
N GLN A 8 -7.88 -13.28 13.81
CA GLN A 8 -8.15 -14.46 13.01
C GLN A 8 -8.43 -15.72 13.86
N SER A 9 -7.97 -15.77 15.11
CA SER A 9 -8.34 -16.86 16.03
C SER A 9 -9.80 -16.79 16.51
N VAL A 10 -10.36 -15.57 16.60
CA VAL A 10 -11.75 -15.35 17.05
C VAL A 10 -12.71 -15.24 15.87
N PHE A 11 -12.26 -14.65 14.76
CA PHE A 11 -13.05 -14.39 13.55
C PHE A 11 -12.31 -14.92 12.31
N PRO A 12 -12.33 -16.24 12.06
CA PRO A 12 -11.50 -16.88 11.03
C PRO A 12 -11.78 -16.38 9.61
N ASP A 13 -13.01 -15.97 9.33
CA ASP A 13 -13.42 -15.46 8.01
C ASP A 13 -13.14 -13.96 7.81
N THR A 14 -12.60 -13.27 8.82
CA THR A 14 -12.32 -11.83 8.72
C THR A 14 -11.01 -11.57 7.97
N ILE A 15 -11.10 -10.71 6.96
CA ILE A 15 -9.91 -10.19 6.27
C ILE A 15 -9.35 -9.03 7.10
N VAL A 16 -8.19 -9.26 7.73
CA VAL A 16 -7.41 -8.20 8.36
C VAL A 16 -6.63 -7.46 7.28
N GLN A 17 -6.80 -6.14 7.25
CA GLN A 17 -6.15 -5.26 6.29
C GLN A 17 -5.37 -4.16 7.02
N LEU A 18 -4.19 -3.83 6.51
CA LEU A 18 -3.49 -2.63 6.94
C LEU A 18 -4.25 -1.38 6.45
N CYS A 19 -4.45 -0.42 7.35
CA CYS A 19 -5.10 0.83 7.00
C CYS A 19 -4.15 1.71 6.16
N ILE A 20 -4.49 1.91 4.88
CA ILE A 20 -3.67 2.68 3.93
C ILE A 20 -3.43 4.13 4.40
N VAL A 21 -4.40 4.74 5.07
CA VAL A 21 -4.27 6.10 5.62
C VAL A 21 -3.17 6.16 6.68
N HIS A 22 -3.06 5.14 7.53
CA HIS A 22 -1.98 5.05 8.51
C HIS A 22 -0.62 4.81 7.83
N GLN A 23 -0.57 4.01 6.77
CA GLN A 23 0.66 3.80 5.99
C GLN A 23 1.13 5.10 5.31
N ILE A 24 0.22 5.86 4.70
CA ILE A 24 0.51 7.17 4.09
C ILE A 24 1.00 8.15 5.16
N ARG A 25 0.30 8.26 6.28
CA ARG A 25 0.70 9.14 7.41
C ARG A 25 2.06 8.75 7.97
N ASN A 26 2.39 7.47 8.03
CA ASN A 26 3.71 7.03 8.47
C ASN A 26 4.79 7.41 7.46
N SER A 27 4.49 7.36 6.17
CA SER A 27 5.43 7.69 5.08
C SER A 27 5.84 9.16 5.12
N ILE A 28 4.88 10.08 5.22
CA ILE A 28 5.14 11.52 5.20
C ILE A 28 5.99 12.02 6.38
N LYS A 29 6.08 11.26 7.48
CA LYS A 29 6.96 11.59 8.62
C LYS A 29 8.44 11.57 8.23
N TYR A 30 8.82 10.74 7.26
CA TYR A 30 10.20 10.60 6.79
C TYR A 30 10.48 11.45 5.54
N VAL A 31 9.43 11.87 4.83
CA VAL A 31 9.54 12.70 3.63
C VAL A 31 9.64 14.16 4.04
N GLY A 32 10.73 14.82 3.63
CA GLY A 32 10.95 16.23 3.91
C GLY A 32 9.84 17.10 3.31
N CYS A 33 9.39 18.13 4.05
CA CYS A 33 8.25 18.99 3.70
C CYS A 33 8.22 19.44 2.22
N LYS A 34 9.38 19.87 1.69
CA LYS A 34 9.53 20.31 0.29
C LYS A 34 9.20 19.24 -0.77
N HIS A 35 9.28 17.95 -0.42
CA HIS A 35 8.97 16.85 -1.34
C HIS A 35 7.61 16.21 -1.07
N GLN A 36 6.94 16.51 0.05
CA GLN A 36 5.72 15.79 0.45
C GLN A 36 4.61 15.88 -0.60
N LYS A 37 4.41 17.06 -1.20
CA LYS A 37 3.38 17.25 -2.24
C LYS A 37 3.62 16.38 -3.47
N GLU A 38 4.87 16.32 -3.93
CA GLU A 38 5.25 15.53 -5.11
C GLU A 38 5.22 14.03 -4.79
N PHE A 39 5.82 13.64 -3.67
CA PHE A 39 5.81 12.27 -3.19
C PHE A 39 4.39 11.72 -3.03
N LEU A 40 3.45 12.49 -2.46
CA LEU A 40 2.06 12.07 -2.32
C LEU A 40 1.34 11.92 -3.67
N LYS A 41 1.69 12.75 -4.67
CA LYS A 41 1.15 12.63 -6.03
C LYS A 41 1.58 11.31 -6.67
N ASP A 42 2.86 10.98 -6.54
CA ASP A 42 3.42 9.73 -7.08
C ASP A 42 2.86 8.51 -6.32
N LEU A 43 2.83 8.58 -4.99
CA LEU A 43 2.30 7.53 -4.13
C LEU A 43 0.81 7.25 -4.39
N LYS A 44 0.04 8.25 -4.82
CA LYS A 44 -1.36 8.08 -5.22
C LYS A 44 -1.54 7.12 -6.39
N ARG A 45 -0.56 7.01 -7.29
CA ARG A 45 -0.61 6.05 -8.39
C ARG A 45 -0.56 4.61 -7.88
N VAL A 46 0.22 4.35 -6.82
CA VAL A 46 0.33 3.03 -6.17
C VAL A 46 -1.00 2.60 -5.56
N TYR A 47 -1.56 3.38 -4.62
CA TYR A 47 -2.80 2.98 -3.94
C TYR A 47 -4.07 3.24 -4.77
N GLY A 48 -3.97 3.99 -5.87
CA GLY A 48 -5.05 4.28 -6.81
C GLY A 48 -5.05 3.39 -8.06
N ALA A 49 -4.16 2.41 -8.15
CA ALA A 49 -4.09 1.46 -9.26
C ALA A 49 -5.38 0.64 -9.42
N VAL A 50 -5.61 0.05 -10.59
CA VAL A 50 -6.82 -0.75 -10.84
C VAL A 50 -6.64 -2.23 -10.52
N SER A 51 -5.41 -2.72 -10.53
CA SER A 51 -5.02 -4.11 -10.29
C SER A 51 -3.76 -4.22 -9.43
N LYS A 52 -3.47 -5.44 -8.95
CA LYS A 52 -2.27 -5.77 -8.19
C LYS A 52 -1.01 -5.45 -9.00
N ASP A 53 -0.94 -5.92 -10.23
CA ASP A 53 0.23 -5.77 -11.11
C ASP A 53 0.48 -4.30 -11.48
N ALA A 54 -0.60 -3.53 -11.70
CA ALA A 54 -0.48 -2.10 -11.90
C ALA A 54 0.10 -1.41 -10.65
N ALA A 55 -0.37 -1.76 -9.46
CA ALA A 55 0.16 -1.20 -8.22
C ALA A 55 1.64 -1.56 -7.98
N GLU A 56 2.07 -2.77 -8.34
CA GLU A 56 3.46 -3.22 -8.26
C GLU A 56 4.34 -2.44 -9.25
N THR A 57 3.86 -2.23 -10.47
CA THR A 57 4.54 -1.41 -11.49
C THR A 57 4.71 0.03 -10.99
N GLU A 58 3.64 0.62 -10.45
CA GLU A 58 3.66 1.97 -9.89
C GLU A 58 4.57 2.09 -8.67
N LEU A 59 4.72 1.01 -7.89
CA LEU A 59 5.65 0.97 -6.77
C LEU A 59 7.12 0.92 -7.24
N LEU A 60 7.40 0.26 -8.36
CA LEU A 60 8.74 0.27 -8.98
C LEU A 60 9.09 1.68 -9.49
N ASP A 61 8.15 2.37 -10.14
CA ASP A 61 8.32 3.77 -10.55
C ASP A 61 8.61 4.68 -9.34
N LEU A 62 7.89 4.46 -8.23
CA LEU A 62 8.07 5.20 -7.00
C LEU A 62 9.46 4.95 -6.38
N ASP A 63 9.94 3.71 -6.38
CA ASP A 63 11.27 3.32 -5.92
C ASP A 63 12.37 3.95 -6.78
N GLN A 64 12.22 3.90 -8.11
CA GLN A 64 13.19 4.50 -9.02
C GLN A 64 13.39 6.01 -8.73
N LYS A 65 12.31 6.72 -8.40
CA LYS A 65 12.36 8.16 -8.15
C LYS A 65 12.74 8.53 -6.72
N TRP A 66 12.29 7.76 -5.73
CA TRP A 66 12.38 8.14 -4.31
C TRP A 66 13.17 7.16 -3.45
N GLY A 67 13.55 6.00 -3.95
CA GLY A 67 14.22 4.91 -3.24
C GLY A 67 15.55 5.31 -2.64
N GLU A 68 16.39 6.03 -3.39
CA GLU A 68 17.68 6.51 -2.85
C GLU A 68 17.50 7.54 -1.73
N LYS A 69 16.45 8.38 -1.82
CA LYS A 69 16.22 9.48 -0.88
C LYS A 69 15.46 9.06 0.36
N TYR A 70 14.51 8.13 0.20
CA TYR A 70 13.58 7.66 1.22
C TYR A 70 13.50 6.14 1.27
N PRO A 71 14.64 5.42 1.40
CA PRO A 71 14.68 3.96 1.33
C PRO A 71 13.82 3.29 2.40
N ILE A 72 13.73 3.89 3.59
CA ILE A 72 12.88 3.40 4.70
C ILE A 72 11.40 3.41 4.31
N VAL A 73 10.97 4.45 3.59
CA VAL A 73 9.57 4.57 3.15
C VAL A 73 9.29 3.53 2.09
N ILE A 74 10.13 3.45 1.05
CA ILE A 74 9.93 2.50 -0.04
C ILE A 74 9.94 1.05 0.47
N LYS A 75 10.91 0.69 1.30
CA LYS A 75 10.96 -0.62 1.96
C LYS A 75 9.68 -0.92 2.75
N SER A 76 9.16 0.06 3.51
CA SER A 76 7.89 -0.10 4.25
C SER A 76 6.68 -0.33 3.33
N TRP A 77 6.70 0.15 2.09
CA TRP A 77 5.64 -0.11 1.10
C TRP A 77 5.83 -1.46 0.40
N GLN A 78 7.06 -1.85 0.07
CA GLN A 78 7.40 -3.18 -0.48
C GLN A 78 7.07 -4.30 0.51
N ASP A 79 7.48 -4.18 1.78
CA ASP A 79 7.24 -5.19 2.83
C ASP A 79 5.74 -5.41 3.10
N LYS A 80 4.92 -4.38 2.86
CA LYS A 80 3.49 -4.39 3.12
C LYS A 80 2.67 -4.38 1.84
N VAL A 81 3.31 -4.61 0.69
CA VAL A 81 2.64 -4.50 -0.61
C VAL A 81 1.45 -5.45 -0.62
N VAL A 82 1.62 -6.72 -0.29
CA VAL A 82 0.54 -7.72 -0.20
C VAL A 82 -0.60 -7.27 0.73
N ASP A 83 -0.31 -6.69 1.89
CA ASP A 83 -1.33 -6.23 2.85
C ASP A 83 -2.05 -4.95 2.40
N ASN A 84 -1.35 -4.05 1.71
CA ASN A 84 -1.89 -2.82 1.12
C ASN A 84 -2.72 -3.11 -0.14
N LEU A 85 -2.30 -4.10 -0.94
CA LEU A 85 -2.93 -4.51 -2.20
C LEU A 85 -4.23 -5.31 -1.99
N ARG A 86 -4.53 -5.78 -0.76
CA ARG A 86 -5.83 -6.42 -0.42
C ARG A 86 -7.05 -5.52 -0.65
N ILE A 87 -6.86 -4.20 -0.78
CA ILE A 87 -7.89 -3.24 -1.21
C ILE A 87 -8.42 -3.60 -2.61
N PHE A 88 -7.56 -4.07 -3.51
CA PHE A 88 -7.91 -4.34 -4.92
C PHE A 88 -8.86 -5.54 -5.04
N VAL A 89 -8.71 -6.56 -4.21
CA VAL A 89 -9.61 -7.73 -4.20
C VAL A 89 -11.05 -7.31 -3.89
N LYS A 90 -11.24 -6.36 -2.96
CA LYS A 90 -12.59 -5.89 -2.59
C LYS A 90 -13.17 -4.95 -3.64
N ALA A 91 -12.32 -4.10 -4.25
CA ALA A 91 -12.75 -3.18 -5.30
C ALA A 91 -13.09 -3.90 -6.62
N ALA A 92 -12.27 -4.88 -7.05
CA ALA A 92 -12.55 -5.74 -8.20
C ALA A 92 -13.82 -6.58 -7.99
N ARG A 93 -14.01 -7.12 -6.77
CA ARG A 93 -15.22 -7.86 -6.39
C ARG A 93 -16.49 -6.98 -6.40
N LEU A 94 -16.38 -5.70 -6.06
CA LEU A 94 -17.48 -4.73 -6.16
C LEU A 94 -17.73 -4.26 -7.60
N ARG A 95 -16.73 -4.34 -8.49
CA ARG A 95 -16.82 -4.01 -9.91
C ARG A 95 -17.22 -5.20 -10.81
N GLY A 96 -17.29 -6.41 -10.26
CA GLY A 96 -17.61 -7.62 -11.01
C GLY A 96 -16.47 -8.08 -11.94
N GLU A 97 -15.25 -7.63 -11.69
CA GLU A 97 -14.06 -8.02 -12.46
C GLU A 97 -13.56 -9.39 -11.93
N ALA A 98 -13.28 -10.32 -12.85
CA ALA A 98 -12.73 -11.63 -12.50
C ALA A 98 -11.39 -11.45 -11.77
N LEU A 99 -11.17 -12.27 -10.73
CA LEU A 99 -9.89 -12.35 -10.03
C LEU A 99 -9.03 -13.36 -10.80
N ASP A 100 -8.25 -12.87 -11.76
CA ASP A 100 -7.16 -13.61 -12.41
C ASP A 100 -5.89 -13.65 -11.53
#